data_AF-A0A4Y7U4R5-F1
#
_entry.id   AF-A0A4Y7U4R5-F1
#
_cell.length_a   1.000
_cell.length_b   1.000
_cell.length_c   1.000
_cell.angle_alpha   90.00
_cell.angle_beta   90.00
_cell.angle_gamma   90.00
#
_symmetry.space_group_name_H-M   'P 1'
#
loop_
_entity.id
_entity.type
_entity.pdbx_description
1 polymer ?
#
loop_
_entity_poly.entity_id
_entity_poly.type
_entity_poly.pdbx_seq_one_letter_code
_entity_poly.pdbx_strand_id
1 'polypeptide(L)'
;GSMYQWNNNVYSLNPYFVVNENHNSSTKNRFMGNVTGTYQLKKWMGLTFRTGLDTYVFGAKDFMAAGSTWPGRDNGYLGLDNITVSEMNTDIIATFSDIKLATDLTFSGILGTSRRDFRRQQNSRFGTNIIEKGTEYISNFSNQTENAPLETRTRTNSV
;
A
#
# COMPACT_ATOMS: atom_id res chain seq x y z
N GLY A 1 -27.77 -6.34 -19.99
CA GLY A 1 -29.14 -6.65 -19.55
C GLY A 1 -29.52 -5.80 -18.35
N SER A 2 -30.65 -6.08 -17.70
CA SER A 2 -31.01 -5.59 -16.36
C SER A 2 -31.20 -6.81 -15.45
N MET A 3 -30.74 -6.77 -14.20
CA MET A 3 -30.85 -7.90 -13.28
C MET A 3 -32.30 -8.11 -12.86
N TYR A 4 -32.79 -9.35 -12.93
CA TYR A 4 -34.08 -9.71 -12.35
C TYR A 4 -33.94 -9.84 -10.83
N GLN A 5 -34.73 -9.07 -10.08
CA GLN A 5 -34.76 -9.10 -8.63
C GLN A 5 -35.47 -10.38 -8.17
N TRP A 6 -34.71 -11.39 -7.79
CA TRP A 6 -35.22 -12.70 -7.39
C TRP A 6 -35.55 -12.78 -5.89
N ASN A 7 -35.23 -11.75 -5.11
CA ASN A 7 -35.61 -11.64 -3.70
C ASN A 7 -35.86 -10.17 -3.27
N ASN A 8 -36.44 -9.99 -2.09
CA ASN A 8 -36.74 -8.65 -1.53
C ASN A 8 -35.50 -7.94 -0.93
N ASN A 9 -34.31 -8.55 -1.01
CA ASN A 9 -33.10 -7.98 -0.45
C ASN A 9 -32.25 -7.34 -1.55
N VAL A 10 -32.26 -6.01 -1.60
CA VAL A 10 -31.50 -5.20 -2.58
C VAL A 10 -29.98 -5.44 -2.55
N TYR A 11 -29.44 -6.00 -1.46
CA TYR A 11 -28.03 -6.37 -1.33
C TYR A 11 -27.73 -7.80 -1.80
N SER A 12 -28.74 -8.64 -2.02
CA SER A 12 -28.58 -10.00 -2.53
C SER A 12 -28.59 -10.01 -4.05
N LEU A 13 -27.44 -9.68 -4.62
CA LEU A 13 -27.26 -9.68 -6.06
C LEU A 13 -27.25 -11.11 -6.62
N ASN A 14 -27.74 -11.27 -7.86
CA ASN A 14 -27.68 -12.55 -8.55
C ASN A 14 -26.20 -12.91 -8.78
N PRO A 15 -25.70 -14.03 -8.24
CA PRO A 15 -24.29 -14.41 -8.37
C PRO A 15 -23.82 -14.52 -9.83
N TYR A 16 -24.70 -14.99 -10.73
CA TYR A 16 -24.39 -15.06 -12.17
C TYR A 16 -24.18 -13.68 -12.79
N PHE A 17 -24.93 -12.67 -12.35
CA PHE A 17 -24.76 -11.30 -12.85
C PHE A 17 -23.47 -10.69 -12.31
N VAL A 18 -23.22 -10.85 -11.01
CA VAL A 18 -22.03 -10.28 -10.34
C VAL A 18 -20.73 -10.79 -10.95
N VAL A 19 -20.61 -12.11 -11.18
CA VAL A 19 -19.36 -12.70 -11.69
C VAL A 19 -19.08 -12.33 -13.15
N ASN A 20 -20.13 -12.11 -13.96
CA ASN A 20 -19.97 -11.90 -15.41
C ASN A 20 -19.97 -10.43 -15.82
N GLU A 21 -20.59 -9.55 -15.03
CA GLU A 21 -20.80 -8.15 -15.42
C GLU A 21 -20.01 -7.15 -14.54
N ASN A 22 -19.60 -7.56 -13.33
CA ASN A 22 -18.75 -6.73 -12.48
C ASN A 22 -17.30 -7.18 -12.64
N HIS A 23 -16.41 -6.20 -12.81
CA HIS A 23 -14.99 -6.45 -12.98
C HIS A 23 -14.21 -5.77 -11.87
N ASN A 24 -13.33 -6.53 -11.23
CA ASN A 24 -12.40 -5.98 -10.25
C ASN A 24 -10.98 -6.36 -10.66
N SER A 25 -10.13 -5.36 -10.83
CA SER A 25 -8.73 -5.56 -11.18
C SER A 25 -7.85 -4.77 -10.23
N SER A 26 -6.73 -5.39 -9.84
CA SER A 26 -5.72 -4.72 -9.03
C SER A 26 -4.34 -5.02 -9.58
N THR A 27 -3.46 -4.03 -9.51
CA THR A 27 -2.08 -4.12 -9.96
C THR A 27 -1.17 -3.54 -8.88
N LYS A 28 -0.05 -4.22 -8.63
CA LYS A 28 0.93 -3.78 -7.64
C LYS A 28 2.33 -3.86 -8.22
N ASN A 29 2.98 -2.72 -8.35
CA ASN A 29 4.37 -2.62 -8.74
C ASN A 29 5.18 -2.24 -7.50
N ARG A 30 6.12 -3.09 -7.09
CA ARG A 30 6.93 -2.90 -5.88
C ARG A 30 8.41 -2.96 -6.22
N PHE A 31 9.16 -1.97 -5.73
CA PHE A 31 10.61 -1.95 -5.75
C PHE A 31 11.12 -1.99 -4.32
N MET A 32 12.03 -2.93 -4.04
CA MET A 32 12.70 -3.07 -2.75
C MET A 32 14.19 -3.19 -2.99
N GLY A 33 14.97 -2.47 -2.20
CA GLY A 33 16.42 -2.59 -2.20
C GLY A 33 17.00 -2.19 -0.86
N ASN A 34 18.10 -2.83 -0.49
CA ASN A 34 18.84 -2.48 0.71
C ASN A 34 20.34 -2.54 0.43
N VAL A 35 21.08 -1.71 1.14
CA VAL A 35 22.54 -1.66 1.13
C VAL A 35 23.00 -1.76 2.58
N THR A 36 23.94 -2.67 2.81
CA THR A 36 24.58 -2.84 4.11
C THR A 36 26.09 -2.80 3.91
N GLY A 37 26.77 -1.98 4.70
CA GLY A 37 28.22 -1.91 4.74
C GLY A 37 28.70 -2.06 6.18
N THR A 38 29.67 -2.93 6.38
CA THR A 38 30.34 -3.10 7.67
C THR A 38 31.82 -2.75 7.51
N TYR A 39 32.30 -1.88 8.39
CA TYR A 39 33.70 -1.48 8.45
C TYR A 39 34.30 -1.87 9.80
N GLN A 40 35.40 -2.61 9.77
CA GLN A 40 36.12 -3.01 10.96
C GLN A 40 37.09 -1.91 11.36
N LEU A 41 36.75 -1.12 12.40
CA LEU A 41 37.60 -0.03 12.89
C LEU A 41 38.82 -0.57 13.65
N LYS A 42 38.62 -1.59 14.49
CA LYS A 42 39.66 -2.31 15.25
C LYS A 42 39.23 -3.76 15.42
N LYS A 43 40.12 -4.67 15.84
CA LYS A 43 39.75 -6.09 16.10
C LYS A 43 38.54 -6.26 17.04
N TRP A 44 38.37 -5.33 17.99
CA TRP A 44 37.29 -5.34 18.99
C TRP A 44 36.11 -4.39 18.66
N MET A 45 36.18 -3.63 17.56
CA MET A 45 35.16 -2.62 17.22
C MET A 45 34.81 -2.62 15.73
N GLY A 46 33.53 -2.82 15.44
CA GLY A 46 32.95 -2.76 14.10
C GLY A 46 31.88 -1.68 14.01
N LEU A 47 31.74 -1.09 12.83
CA LEU A 47 30.65 -0.15 12.51
C LEU A 47 29.88 -0.70 11.32
N THR A 48 28.58 -0.86 11.47
CA THR A 48 27.66 -1.29 10.41
C THR A 48 26.70 -0.16 10.08
N PHE A 49 26.62 0.17 8.80
CA PHE A 49 25.59 1.03 8.24
C PHE A 49 24.65 0.19 7.39
N ARG A 50 23.34 0.32 7.60
CA ARG A 50 22.32 -0.33 6.78
C ARG A 50 21.29 0.71 6.37
N THR A 51 20.94 0.74 5.09
CA THR A 51 19.80 1.52 4.62
C THR A 51 18.99 0.69 3.62
N GLY A 52 17.67 0.86 3.64
CA GLY A 52 16.76 0.15 2.77
C GLY A 52 15.60 1.03 2.36
N LEU A 53 15.16 0.86 1.11
CA LEU A 53 14.00 1.50 0.53
C LEU A 53 13.03 0.43 0.04
N ASP A 54 11.77 0.58 0.42
CA ASP A 54 10.65 -0.19 -0.10
C ASP A 54 9.58 0.78 -0.59
N THR A 55 9.28 0.73 -1.88
CA THR A 55 8.23 1.55 -2.47
C THR A 55 7.33 0.70 -3.35
N TYR A 56 6.03 0.97 -3.30
CA TYR A 56 5.09 0.36 -4.21
C TYR A 56 4.00 1.33 -4.64
N VAL A 57 3.51 1.09 -5.85
CA VAL A 57 2.30 1.68 -6.39
C VAL A 57 1.27 0.58 -6.53
N PHE A 58 0.12 0.77 -5.91
CA PHE A 58 -1.03 -0.12 -5.97
C PHE A 58 -2.18 0.61 -6.66
N GLY A 59 -2.62 0.08 -7.79
CA GLY A 59 -3.81 0.53 -8.50
C GLY A 59 -4.92 -0.49 -8.34
N ALA A 60 -6.12 -0.05 -7.98
CA ALA A 60 -7.32 -0.87 -7.96
C ALA A 60 -8.45 -0.23 -8.77
N LYS A 61 -9.18 -1.05 -9.50
CA LYS A 61 -10.32 -0.68 -10.32
C LYS A 61 -11.49 -1.60 -9.96
N ASP A 62 -12.55 -1.01 -9.41
CA ASP A 62 -13.80 -1.68 -9.04
C ASP A 62 -14.91 -1.21 -9.97
N PHE A 63 -15.31 -2.05 -10.92
CA PHE A 63 -16.39 -1.77 -11.86
C PHE A 63 -17.63 -2.58 -11.53
N MET A 64 -18.77 -1.90 -11.50
CA MET A 64 -20.08 -2.51 -11.35
C MET A 64 -20.97 -2.10 -12.51
N ALA A 65 -21.52 -3.06 -13.23
CA ALA A 65 -22.41 -2.79 -14.35
C ALA A 65 -23.75 -2.19 -13.89
N ALA A 66 -24.37 -1.40 -14.79
CA ALA A 66 -25.72 -0.90 -14.58
C ALA A 66 -26.76 -2.02 -14.65
N GLY A 67 -27.84 -1.89 -13.87
CA GLY A 67 -28.91 -2.87 -13.74
C GLY A 67 -28.78 -3.77 -12.50
N SER A 68 -27.87 -3.44 -11.58
CA SER A 68 -27.79 -4.03 -10.24
C SER A 68 -28.85 -3.44 -9.31
N THR A 69 -29.22 -4.15 -8.25
CA THR A 69 -30.14 -3.64 -7.21
C THR A 69 -29.41 -2.90 -6.08
N TRP A 70 -28.07 -2.81 -6.13
CA TRP A 70 -27.28 -2.20 -5.07
C TRP A 70 -27.52 -0.69 -4.98
N PRO A 71 -28.04 -0.15 -3.85
CA PRO A 71 -28.35 1.27 -3.74
C PRO A 71 -27.14 2.17 -4.00
N GLY A 72 -27.29 3.14 -4.90
CA GLY A 72 -26.23 4.11 -5.25
C GLY A 72 -25.18 3.59 -6.24
N ARG A 73 -25.32 2.34 -6.71
CA ARG A 73 -24.51 1.76 -7.79
C ARG A 73 -25.38 1.08 -8.86
N ASP A 74 -26.69 1.12 -8.71
CA ASP A 74 -27.71 0.53 -9.57
C ASP A 74 -27.59 0.98 -11.04
N ASN A 75 -27.21 2.24 -11.26
CA ASN A 75 -26.98 2.81 -12.60
C ASN A 75 -25.53 2.67 -13.08
N GLY A 76 -24.74 1.79 -12.46
CA GLY A 76 -23.34 1.56 -12.77
C GLY A 76 -22.41 2.38 -11.89
N TYR A 77 -21.26 1.78 -11.57
CA TYR A 77 -20.25 2.34 -10.69
C TYR A 77 -18.85 2.02 -11.20
N LEU A 78 -17.93 2.96 -11.05
CA LEU A 78 -16.50 2.72 -11.25
C LEU A 78 -15.73 3.39 -10.11
N GLY A 79 -15.02 2.60 -9.31
CA GLY A 79 -14.04 3.05 -8.32
C GLY A 79 -12.62 2.90 -8.85
N LEU A 80 -11.80 3.93 -8.67
CA LEU A 80 -10.39 3.94 -9.03
C LEU A 80 -9.58 4.41 -7.83
N ASP A 81 -8.74 3.53 -7.30
CA ASP A 81 -7.84 3.83 -6.20
C ASP A 81 -6.39 3.68 -6.65
N ASN A 82 -5.59 4.72 -6.43
CA ASN A 82 -4.15 4.69 -6.62
C ASN A 82 -3.47 5.02 -5.29
N ILE A 83 -2.77 4.04 -4.74
CA ILE A 83 -2.06 4.14 -3.46
C ILE A 83 -0.57 4.00 -3.71
N THR A 84 0.18 5.03 -3.38
CA THR A 84 1.65 5.01 -3.42
C THR A 84 2.18 4.98 -1.99
N VAL A 85 3.05 4.03 -1.70
CA VAL A 85 3.72 3.90 -0.40
C VAL A 85 5.22 3.87 -0.61
N SER A 86 5.93 4.55 0.28
CA SER A 86 7.38 4.55 0.35
C SER A 86 7.82 4.48 1.81
N GLU A 87 8.72 3.58 2.09
CA GLU A 87 9.33 3.40 3.41
C GLU A 87 10.84 3.32 3.26
N MET A 88 11.54 4.15 4.04
CA MET A 88 12.99 4.14 4.11
C MET A 88 13.42 3.88 5.55
N ASN A 89 14.27 2.87 5.74
CA ASN A 89 14.82 2.48 7.03
C ASN A 89 16.33 2.63 6.99
N THR A 90 16.92 3.32 7.97
CA THR A 90 18.36 3.54 8.06
C THR A 90 18.83 3.27 9.48
N ASP A 91 19.85 2.43 9.62
CA ASP A 91 20.44 2.01 10.88
C ASP A 91 21.95 2.25 10.87
N ILE A 92 22.48 2.75 11.99
CA ILE A 92 23.90 2.80 12.29
C ILE A 92 24.12 1.99 13.56
N ILE A 93 24.98 0.97 13.49
CA ILE A 93 25.21 0.03 14.59
C ILE A 93 26.71 -0.07 14.85
N ALA A 94 27.15 0.28 16.05
CA ALA A 94 28.47 0.01 16.56
C ALA A 94 28.48 -1.27 17.39
N THR A 95 29.40 -2.17 17.08
CA THR A 95 29.57 -3.44 17.78
C THR A 95 30.92 -3.45 18.49
N PHE A 96 30.92 -3.83 19.77
CA PHE A 96 32.08 -3.99 20.61
C PHE A 96 32.18 -5.44 21.03
N SER A 97 33.36 -6.04 20.88
CA SER A 97 33.57 -7.47 21.15
C SER A 97 34.91 -7.71 21.81
N ASP A 98 34.94 -8.64 22.75
CA ASP A 98 36.15 -9.16 23.36
C ASP A 98 37.03 -8.12 24.07
N ILE A 99 36.39 -7.10 24.68
CA ILE A 99 37.09 -6.11 25.50
C ILE A 99 37.40 -6.75 26.86
N LYS A 100 38.66 -7.13 27.10
CA LYS A 100 39.12 -7.65 28.41
C LYS A 100 39.13 -6.52 29.44
N LEU A 101 38.30 -6.65 30.47
CA LEU A 101 38.23 -5.73 31.62
C LEU A 101 39.02 -6.26 32.83
N ALA A 102 39.10 -7.58 32.99
CA ALA A 102 39.93 -8.27 33.99
C ALA A 102 40.33 -9.66 33.45
N THR A 103 41.14 -10.41 34.21
CA THR A 103 41.62 -11.75 33.82
C THR A 103 40.49 -12.69 33.40
N ASP A 104 39.35 -12.59 34.11
CA ASP A 104 38.18 -13.46 33.91
C ASP A 104 36.94 -12.67 33.44
N LEU A 105 37.10 -11.40 33.06
CA LEU A 105 35.98 -10.54 32.66
C LEU A 105 36.18 -9.98 31.25
N THR A 106 35.26 -10.32 30.35
CA THR A 106 35.22 -9.84 28.97
C THR A 106 33.89 -9.14 28.71
N PHE A 107 33.95 -8.00 28.05
CA PHE A 107 32.78 -7.20 27.69
C PHE A 107 32.55 -7.20 26.18
N SER A 108 31.28 -7.40 25.81
CA SER A 108 30.76 -7.25 24.46
C SER A 108 29.46 -6.45 24.54
N GLY A 109 29.22 -5.59 23.56
CA GLY A 109 28.08 -4.69 23.55
C GLY A 109 27.74 -4.21 22.16
N ILE A 110 26.51 -3.75 21.99
CA ILE A 110 26.02 -3.16 20.75
C ILE A 110 25.34 -1.86 21.11
N LEU A 111 25.67 -0.81 20.36
CA LEU A 111 25.00 0.48 20.41
C LEU A 111 24.54 0.81 18.99
N GLY A 112 23.31 1.28 18.82
CA GLY A 112 22.87 1.62 17.48
C GLY A 112 21.68 2.55 17.48
N THR A 113 21.59 3.35 16.43
CA THR A 113 20.45 4.23 16.19
C THR A 113 19.76 3.81 14.90
N SER A 114 18.44 3.93 14.88
CA SER A 114 17.61 3.66 13.71
C SER A 114 16.70 4.84 13.41
N ARG A 115 16.42 5.02 12.12
CA ARG A 115 15.45 5.98 11.62
C ARG A 115 14.61 5.34 10.53
N ARG A 116 13.30 5.45 10.70
CA ARG A 116 12.29 5.03 9.74
C ARG A 116 11.48 6.24 9.28
N ASP A 117 11.42 6.44 7.97
CA ASP A 117 10.56 7.42 7.32
C ASP A 117 9.52 6.69 6.45
N PHE A 118 8.24 6.85 6.76
CA PHE A 118 7.11 6.25 6.05
C PHE A 118 6.25 7.33 5.41
N ARG A 119 5.92 7.17 4.14
CA ARG A 119 4.97 8.00 3.40
C ARG A 119 3.96 7.14 2.67
N ARG A 120 2.69 7.51 2.77
CA ARG A 120 1.58 6.94 2.02
C ARG A 120 0.78 8.08 1.38
N GLN A 121 0.48 7.95 0.11
CA GLN A 121 -0.40 8.84 -0.65
C GLN A 121 -1.50 7.98 -1.26
N GLN A 122 -2.74 8.45 -1.20
CA GLN A 122 -3.89 7.79 -1.79
C GLN A 122 -4.72 8.79 -2.56
N ASN A 123 -4.95 8.47 -3.84
CA ASN A 123 -5.85 9.20 -4.71
C ASN A 123 -7.01 8.26 -5.06
N SER A 124 -8.21 8.68 -4.69
CA SER A 124 -9.43 7.92 -4.88
C SER A 124 -10.39 8.70 -5.75
N ARG A 125 -10.89 8.06 -6.81
CA ARG A 125 -11.88 8.64 -7.70
C ARG A 125 -13.01 7.63 -7.87
N PHE A 126 -14.23 8.12 -8.04
CA PHE A 126 -15.31 7.25 -8.44
C PHE A 126 -16.27 7.95 -9.39
N GLY A 127 -16.96 7.16 -10.20
CA GLY A 127 -18.04 7.61 -11.06
C GLY A 127 -19.31 6.80 -10.84
N THR A 128 -20.45 7.47 -11.00
CA THR A 128 -21.79 6.84 -10.99
C THR A 128 -22.60 7.26 -12.20
N ASN A 129 -23.62 6.46 -12.54
CA ASN A 129 -24.46 6.64 -13.73
C ASN A 129 -23.66 6.51 -15.02
N ILE A 130 -23.42 5.26 -15.43
CA ILE A 130 -22.72 4.94 -16.68
C ILE A 130 -23.52 5.42 -17.89
N ILE A 131 -22.86 6.05 -18.86
CA ILE A 131 -23.48 6.58 -20.07
C ILE A 131 -23.60 5.46 -21.11
N GLU A 132 -22.47 4.84 -21.47
CA GLU A 132 -22.41 3.70 -22.40
C GLU A 132 -22.07 2.40 -21.64
N LYS A 133 -22.92 1.38 -21.79
CA LYS A 133 -22.69 0.08 -21.14
C LYS A 133 -21.44 -0.60 -21.71
N GLY A 134 -20.58 -1.15 -20.83
CA GLY A 134 -19.35 -1.85 -21.21
C GLY A 134 -18.10 -0.96 -21.32
N THR A 135 -18.27 0.36 -21.31
CA THR A 135 -17.14 1.31 -21.39
C THR A 135 -16.68 1.70 -19.99
N GLU A 136 -15.61 1.06 -19.50
CA GLU A 136 -15.10 1.21 -18.13
C GLU A 136 -14.05 2.32 -17.95
N TYR A 137 -14.34 3.50 -18.50
CA TYR A 137 -13.55 4.71 -18.30
C TYR A 137 -14.32 5.68 -17.42
N ILE A 138 -13.64 6.37 -16.50
CA ILE A 138 -14.30 7.30 -15.58
C ILE A 138 -15.01 8.46 -16.30
N SER A 139 -14.53 8.84 -17.48
CA SER A 139 -15.16 9.84 -18.35
C SER A 139 -16.52 9.39 -18.91
N ASN A 140 -16.82 8.10 -18.90
CA ASN A 140 -18.08 7.52 -19.34
C ASN A 140 -19.15 7.47 -18.23
N PHE A 141 -18.94 8.22 -17.14
CA PHE A 141 -19.90 8.34 -16.05
C PHE A 141 -20.38 9.79 -15.94
N SER A 142 -21.69 9.96 -15.79
CA SER A 142 -22.34 11.27 -15.70
C SER A 142 -21.93 12.01 -14.42
N ASN A 143 -21.82 11.28 -13.31
CA ASN A 143 -21.29 11.81 -12.07
C ASN A 143 -19.86 11.33 -11.89
N GLN A 144 -18.95 12.27 -11.64
CA GLN A 144 -17.55 11.98 -11.34
C GLN A 144 -17.16 12.71 -10.06
N THR A 145 -16.52 12.00 -9.15
CA THR A 145 -16.05 12.56 -7.90
C THR A 145 -14.60 12.18 -7.70
N GLU A 146 -13.77 13.18 -7.45
CA GLU A 146 -12.40 13.01 -7.02
C GLU A 146 -12.31 13.39 -5.55
N ASN A 147 -11.92 12.43 -4.72
CA ASN A 147 -11.69 12.70 -3.31
C ASN A 147 -10.38 13.48 -3.14
N ALA A 148 -10.34 14.36 -2.15
CA ALA A 148 -9.10 15.03 -1.78
C ALA A 148 -7.99 13.98 -1.52
N PRO A 149 -6.77 14.17 -2.04
CA PRO A 149 -5.69 13.23 -1.83
C PRO A 149 -5.40 13.07 -0.34
N LEU A 150 -5.32 11.83 0.13
CA LEU A 150 -4.92 11.54 1.50
C LEU A 150 -3.42 11.32 1.56
N GLU A 151 -2.71 12.12 2.36
CA GLU A 151 -1.31 11.89 2.69
C GLU A 151 -1.14 11.47 4.14
N THR A 152 -0.32 10.45 4.39
CA THR A 152 0.13 10.06 5.72
C THR A 152 1.63 10.01 5.73
N ARG A 153 2.24 10.65 6.73
CA ARG A 153 3.69 10.67 6.94
C ARG A 153 3.98 10.31 8.39
N THR A 154 4.89 9.37 8.61
CA THR A 154 5.32 8.96 9.95
C THR A 154 6.83 8.86 9.97
N ARG A 155 7.45 9.45 10.99
CA ARG A 155 8.88 9.30 11.26
C ARG A 155 9.05 8.66 12.64
N THR A 156 9.91 7.65 12.71
CA THR A 156 10.29 7.00 13.97
C THR A 156 11.80 7.02 14.08
N ASN A 157 12.31 7.38 15.25
CA ASN A 157 13.74 7.31 15.56
C ASN A 157 13.92 6.43 16.81
N SER A 158 15.00 5.67 16.88
CA SER A 158 15.41 4.91 18.06
C SER A 158 16.92 5.07 18.30
N VAL A 159 17.33 5.01 19.57
CA VAL A 159 18.72 5.15 20.06
C VAL A 159 18.98 4.04 21.07
#